data_AF-A0A5B6Z5E7-F1
#
_entry.id   AF-A0A5B6Z5E7-F1
#
_cell.length_a   1.000
_cell.length_b   1.000
_cell.length_c   1.000
_cell.angle_alpha   90.00
_cell.angle_beta   90.00
_cell.angle_gamma   90.00
#
_symmetry.space_group_name_H-M   'P 1'
#
loop_
_entity.id
_entity.type
_entity.pdbx_description
1 polymer ?
#
loop_
_entity_poly.entity_id
_entity_poly.type
_entity_poly.pdbx_seq_one_letter_code
_entity_poly.pdbx_strand_id
1 'polypeptide(L)'
;DPDYRETPSMDEWNQVEILCKHLKLFYDAANILTATTYPTANTFFHEVWKIQLELTHAAMSEDPFTSNLIKPLQEKFDKYWKDSSLVLAIAVAMDPRFKMKLVEFSFNKIYGEDAEMWIKIVDEGVHELFLEYIVQSLPPPTFVEEGNEVFAKTEIGQDGTLLSAGDGLSDFDVYISEITSDQKSELDRYLEESVLPRVQEFDVLGWWKLNRLKYPTLSKMASDILSIPVSTVAPDSVFDTSSKKMDSYQSSLRPLMFEALICAKDWLQYGSSEFSNAIVKMEF
;
A
#
# COMPACT_ATOMS: atom_id res chain seq x y z
N ASP A 1 -13.84 -42.56 -2.87
CA ASP A 1 -13.59 -44.02 -2.84
C ASP A 1 -14.66 -44.66 -1.96
N PRO A 2 -15.53 -45.52 -2.50
CA PRO A 2 -16.61 -46.15 -1.73
C PRO A 2 -16.11 -47.21 -0.71
N ASP A 3 -14.80 -47.51 -0.67
CA ASP A 3 -14.21 -48.50 0.23
C ASP A 3 -13.44 -47.91 1.44
N TYR A 4 -13.62 -46.63 1.78
CA TYR A 4 -13.00 -46.04 2.98
C TYR A 4 -13.71 -46.56 4.26
N ARG A 5 -13.15 -47.61 4.88
CA ARG A 5 -13.70 -48.29 6.07
C ARG A 5 -13.14 -47.83 7.41
N GLU A 6 -12.18 -46.90 7.43
CA GLU A 6 -11.61 -46.39 8.66
C GLU A 6 -12.29 -45.07 9.02
N THR A 7 -13.15 -45.11 10.02
CA THR A 7 -13.70 -43.89 10.62
C THR A 7 -12.63 -43.28 11.55
N PRO A 8 -12.34 -41.97 11.46
CA PRO A 8 -11.40 -41.35 12.38
C PRO A 8 -11.86 -41.59 13.82
N SER A 9 -10.90 -41.91 14.68
CA SER A 9 -11.10 -42.01 16.12
C SER A 9 -11.53 -40.66 16.70
N MET A 10 -12.11 -40.66 17.90
CA MET A 10 -12.53 -39.42 18.56
C MET A 10 -11.34 -38.47 18.80
N ASP A 11 -10.15 -39.03 19.04
CA ASP A 11 -8.92 -38.27 19.21
C ASP A 11 -8.50 -37.60 17.89
N GLU A 12 -8.57 -38.31 16.76
CA GLU A 12 -8.29 -37.74 15.43
C GLU A 12 -9.30 -36.65 15.05
N TRP A 13 -10.58 -36.82 15.39
CA TRP A 13 -11.58 -35.77 15.20
C TRP A 13 -11.26 -34.51 16.00
N ASN A 14 -10.83 -34.66 17.25
CA ASN A 14 -10.40 -33.54 18.07
C ASN A 14 -9.17 -32.83 17.48
N GLN A 15 -8.22 -33.59 16.92
CA GLN A 15 -7.06 -33.03 16.21
C GLN A 15 -7.46 -32.23 14.96
N VAL A 16 -8.40 -32.75 14.16
CA VAL A 16 -8.94 -32.05 12.98
C VAL A 16 -9.67 -30.78 13.40
N GLU A 17 -10.44 -30.80 14.49
CA GLU A 17 -11.14 -29.62 14.99
C GLU A 17 -10.16 -28.51 15.40
N ILE A 18 -9.07 -28.87 16.09
CA ILE A 18 -7.98 -27.94 16.42
C ILE A 18 -7.35 -27.36 15.16
N LEU A 19 -7.06 -28.19 14.15
CA LEU A 19 -6.51 -27.72 12.89
C LEU A 19 -7.46 -26.74 12.17
N CYS A 20 -8.74 -27.11 12.05
CA CYS A 20 -9.77 -26.29 11.43
C CYS A 20 -9.91 -24.93 12.12
N LYS A 21 -9.81 -24.89 13.45
CA LYS A 21 -9.86 -23.63 14.23
C LYS A 21 -8.75 -22.67 13.82
N HIS A 22 -7.52 -23.15 13.63
CA HIS A 22 -6.39 -22.28 13.27
C HIS A 22 -6.41 -21.92 11.78
N LEU A 23 -6.78 -22.86 10.90
CA LEU A 23 -6.95 -22.58 9.47
C LEU A 23 -8.08 -21.59 9.20
N LYS A 24 -9.10 -21.57 10.06
CA LYS A 24 -10.20 -20.61 9.96
C LYS A 24 -9.72 -19.15 10.02
N LEU A 25 -8.67 -18.85 10.77
CA LEU A 25 -8.09 -17.51 10.83
C LEU A 25 -7.62 -17.03 9.44
N PHE A 26 -6.93 -17.91 8.71
CA PHE A 26 -6.48 -17.63 7.35
C PHE A 26 -7.65 -17.55 6.37
N TYR A 27 -8.63 -18.43 6.51
CA TYR A 27 -9.82 -18.42 5.67
C TYR A 27 -10.62 -17.11 5.83
N ASP A 28 -10.86 -16.68 7.07
CA ASP A 28 -11.60 -15.45 7.37
C ASP A 28 -10.81 -14.22 6.87
N ALA A 29 -9.49 -14.18 7.09
CA ALA A 29 -8.63 -13.12 6.56
C ALA A 29 -8.61 -13.08 5.03
N ALA A 30 -8.46 -14.23 4.38
CA ALA A 30 -8.51 -14.32 2.93
C ALA A 30 -9.85 -13.81 2.39
N ASN A 31 -10.98 -14.18 3.01
CA ASN A 31 -12.29 -13.65 2.62
C ASN A 31 -12.41 -12.13 2.78
N ILE A 32 -11.86 -11.56 3.85
CA ILE A 32 -11.86 -10.09 4.05
C ILE A 32 -11.08 -9.40 2.94
N LEU A 33 -9.91 -9.96 2.59
CA LEU A 33 -9.04 -9.40 1.55
C LEU A 33 -9.61 -9.57 0.14
N THR A 34 -10.43 -10.59 -0.08
CA THR A 34 -11.07 -10.83 -1.37
C THR A 34 -12.45 -10.21 -1.50
N ALA A 35 -13.07 -9.76 -0.39
CA ALA A 35 -14.39 -9.14 -0.41
C ALA A 35 -14.44 -7.83 -1.21
N THR A 36 -13.33 -7.11 -1.28
CA THR A 36 -13.20 -5.87 -2.05
C THR A 36 -12.42 -6.13 -3.33
N THR A 37 -12.87 -5.55 -4.45
CA THR A 37 -12.22 -5.72 -5.76
C THR A 37 -10.76 -5.23 -5.76
N TYR A 38 -10.45 -4.23 -4.94
CA TYR A 38 -9.10 -3.68 -4.77
C TYR A 38 -8.88 -3.22 -3.31
N PRO A 39 -8.50 -4.12 -2.39
CA PRO A 39 -8.10 -3.70 -1.05
C PRO A 39 -6.84 -2.84 -1.12
N THR A 40 -6.83 -1.72 -0.40
CA THR A 40 -5.62 -0.91 -0.26
C THR A 40 -4.62 -1.60 0.68
N ALA A 41 -3.32 -1.44 0.45
CA ALA A 41 -2.28 -2.22 1.15
C ALA A 41 -2.36 -2.18 2.70
N ASN A 42 -2.86 -1.08 3.28
CA ASN A 42 -3.11 -0.91 4.71
C ASN A 42 -4.12 -1.93 5.28
N THR A 43 -5.10 -2.39 4.50
CA THR A 43 -6.10 -3.37 4.99
C THR A 43 -5.47 -4.73 5.28
N PHE A 44 -4.40 -5.08 4.56
CA PHE A 44 -3.71 -6.35 4.75
C PHE A 44 -3.05 -6.45 6.10
N PHE A 45 -2.34 -5.39 6.50
CA PHE A 45 -1.66 -5.36 7.79
C PHE A 45 -2.61 -5.76 8.92
N HIS A 46 -3.83 -5.19 8.95
CA HIS A 46 -4.84 -5.47 9.97
C HIS A 46 -5.16 -6.94 10.18
N GLU A 47 -5.16 -7.74 9.12
CA GLU A 47 -5.45 -9.17 9.22
C GLU A 47 -4.19 -9.99 9.48
N VAL A 48 -3.08 -9.62 8.85
CA VAL A 48 -1.80 -10.34 8.96
C VAL A 48 -1.20 -10.24 10.36
N TRP A 49 -1.22 -9.05 10.99
CA TRP A 49 -0.65 -8.91 12.33
C TRP A 49 -1.48 -9.69 13.38
N LYS A 50 -2.80 -9.82 13.19
CA LYS A 50 -3.66 -10.66 14.05
C LYS A 50 -3.31 -12.14 13.88
N ILE A 51 -3.13 -12.60 12.64
CA ILE A 51 -2.69 -13.97 12.35
C ILE A 51 -1.34 -14.23 13.02
N GLN A 52 -0.37 -13.32 12.86
CA GLN A 52 0.94 -13.43 13.51
C GLN A 52 0.80 -13.62 15.02
N LEU A 53 -0.04 -12.79 15.66
CA LEU A 53 -0.25 -12.83 17.09
C LEU A 53 -0.87 -14.15 17.56
N GLU A 54 -1.94 -14.58 16.88
CA GLU A 54 -2.64 -15.83 17.21
C GLU A 54 -1.76 -17.07 16.98
N LEU A 55 -0.98 -17.11 15.89
CA LEU A 55 -0.01 -18.19 15.66
C LEU A 55 1.06 -18.23 16.74
N THR A 56 1.59 -17.07 17.13
CA THR A 56 2.60 -16.98 18.20
C THR A 56 2.05 -17.49 19.53
N HIS A 57 0.83 -17.09 19.89
CA HIS A 57 0.17 -17.59 21.10
C HIS A 57 -0.12 -19.10 21.02
N ALA A 58 -0.62 -19.59 19.89
CA ALA A 58 -0.92 -21.00 19.69
C ALA A 58 0.34 -21.88 19.68
N ALA A 59 1.47 -21.40 19.17
CA ALA A 59 2.74 -22.09 19.23
C ALA A 59 3.30 -22.23 20.65
N MET A 60 2.99 -21.26 21.52
CA MET A 60 3.32 -21.26 22.96
C MET A 60 2.29 -22.02 23.82
N SER A 61 1.30 -22.68 23.20
CA SER A 61 0.30 -23.46 23.93
C SER A 61 0.91 -24.56 24.79
N GLU A 62 0.31 -24.80 25.96
CA GLU A 62 0.67 -25.91 26.86
C GLU A 62 0.36 -27.28 26.25
N ASP A 63 -0.55 -27.36 25.28
CA ASP A 63 -0.87 -28.60 24.58
C ASP A 63 0.24 -28.97 23.57
N PRO A 64 0.98 -30.08 23.78
CA PRO A 64 2.05 -30.49 22.87
C PRO A 64 1.54 -30.78 21.45
N PHE A 65 0.29 -31.24 21.30
CA PHE A 65 -0.26 -31.51 19.98
C PHE A 65 -0.46 -30.21 19.19
N THR A 66 -1.17 -29.25 19.76
CA THR A 66 -1.39 -27.93 19.15
C THR A 66 -0.06 -27.22 18.87
N SER A 67 0.88 -27.20 19.83
CA SER A 67 2.18 -26.56 19.62
C SER A 67 2.95 -27.20 18.45
N ASN A 68 3.00 -28.53 18.37
CA ASN A 68 3.69 -29.23 17.29
C ASN A 68 3.00 -29.06 15.93
N LEU A 69 1.68 -28.91 15.90
CA LEU A 69 0.92 -28.65 14.68
C LEU A 69 1.15 -27.23 14.14
N ILE A 70 1.22 -26.24 15.04
CA ILE A 70 1.28 -24.82 14.66
C ILE A 70 2.71 -24.35 14.37
N LYS A 71 3.73 -24.88 15.04
CA LYS A 71 5.14 -24.47 14.82
C LYS A 71 5.56 -24.46 13.33
N PRO A 72 5.34 -25.52 12.53
CA PRO A 72 5.71 -25.49 11.11
C PRO A 72 4.94 -24.44 10.29
N LEU A 73 3.69 -24.15 10.68
CA LEU A 73 2.87 -23.12 10.04
C LEU A 73 3.37 -21.72 10.39
N GLN A 74 3.70 -21.50 11.67
CA GLN A 74 4.29 -20.27 12.17
C GLN A 74 5.65 -20.00 11.51
N GLU A 75 6.55 -20.97 11.46
CA GLU A 75 7.88 -20.80 10.84
C GLU A 75 7.78 -20.37 9.38
N LYS A 76 6.83 -20.96 8.62
CA LYS A 76 6.57 -20.55 7.25
C LYS A 76 6.01 -19.13 7.19
N PHE A 77 5.07 -18.80 8.05
CA PHE A 77 4.44 -17.48 8.08
C PHE A 77 5.43 -16.38 8.49
N ASP A 78 6.28 -16.64 9.49
CA ASP A 78 7.33 -15.74 9.97
C ASP A 78 8.29 -15.34 8.85
N LYS A 79 8.58 -16.25 7.92
CA LYS A 79 9.41 -15.94 6.75
C LYS A 79 8.76 -14.84 5.89
N TYR A 80 7.48 -14.99 5.56
CA TYR A 80 6.74 -14.00 4.78
C TYR A 80 6.55 -12.69 5.56
N TRP A 81 6.28 -12.78 6.86
CA TRP A 81 6.13 -11.63 7.73
C TRP A 81 7.42 -10.80 7.80
N LYS A 82 8.59 -11.42 7.94
CA LYS A 82 9.89 -10.72 7.95
C LYS A 82 10.14 -9.96 6.65
N ASP A 83 9.79 -10.54 5.51
CA ASP A 83 10.05 -9.94 4.20
C ASP A 83 9.04 -8.81 3.85
N SER A 84 7.82 -8.85 4.40
CA SER A 84 6.74 -7.93 4.01
C SER A 84 6.30 -6.93 5.09
N SER A 85 6.59 -7.20 6.36
CA SER A 85 6.10 -6.42 7.50
C SER A 85 6.41 -4.93 7.41
N LEU A 86 7.61 -4.55 6.93
CA LEU A 86 8.01 -3.16 6.77
C LEU A 86 7.09 -2.42 5.79
N VAL A 87 6.91 -2.93 4.58
CA VAL A 87 6.06 -2.29 3.56
C VAL A 87 4.61 -2.18 4.03
N LEU A 88 4.11 -3.21 4.72
CA LEU A 88 2.75 -3.21 5.26
C LEU A 88 2.58 -2.23 6.43
N ALA A 89 3.59 -2.10 7.28
CA ALA A 89 3.59 -1.14 8.38
C ALA A 89 3.67 0.30 7.84
N ILE A 90 4.48 0.55 6.81
CA ILE A 90 4.52 1.84 6.10
C ILE A 90 3.15 2.15 5.48
N ALA A 91 2.50 1.18 4.83
CA ALA A 91 1.16 1.37 4.26
C ALA A 91 0.14 1.79 5.34
N VAL A 92 0.21 1.20 6.53
CA VAL A 92 -0.61 1.61 7.68
C VAL A 92 -0.23 2.98 8.22
N ALA A 93 1.05 3.33 8.24
CA ALA A 93 1.50 4.67 8.61
C ALA A 93 0.87 5.73 7.69
N MET A 94 0.69 5.40 6.41
CA MET A 94 0.00 6.25 5.43
C MET A 94 -1.53 6.27 5.58
N ASP A 95 -2.15 5.49 6.48
CA ASP A 95 -3.57 5.63 6.77
C ASP A 95 -3.79 6.64 7.91
N PRO A 96 -4.47 7.78 7.67
CA PRO A 96 -4.67 8.83 8.66
C PRO A 96 -5.49 8.39 9.87
N ARG A 97 -6.22 7.26 9.80
CA ARG A 97 -6.96 6.67 10.94
C ARG A 97 -6.07 5.88 11.89
N PHE A 98 -4.87 5.51 11.47
CA PHE A 98 -4.00 4.60 12.20
C PHE A 98 -2.61 5.18 12.44
N LYS A 99 -1.93 5.64 11.38
CA LYS A 99 -0.56 6.15 11.42
C LYS A 99 0.38 5.16 12.14
N MET A 100 1.45 5.69 12.74
CA MET A 100 2.36 4.88 13.57
C MET A 100 1.69 4.29 14.81
N LYS A 101 0.54 4.79 15.26
CA LYS A 101 -0.13 4.29 16.47
C LYS A 101 -0.59 2.84 16.36
N LEU A 102 -1.01 2.41 15.18
CA LEU A 102 -1.34 1.00 15.00
C LEU A 102 -0.09 0.11 14.92
N VAL A 103 0.99 0.60 14.33
CA VAL A 103 2.28 -0.11 14.28
C VAL A 103 2.81 -0.28 15.70
N GLU A 104 2.87 0.80 16.48
CA GLU A 104 3.22 0.77 17.91
C GLU A 104 2.38 -0.26 18.66
N PHE A 105 1.06 -0.21 18.52
CA PHE A 105 0.15 -1.13 19.22
C PHE A 105 0.35 -2.60 18.82
N SER A 106 0.46 -2.89 17.54
CA SER A 106 0.58 -4.26 17.03
C SER A 106 1.95 -4.87 17.33
N PHE A 107 3.04 -4.11 17.14
CA PHE A 107 4.40 -4.59 17.36
C PHE A 107 4.68 -4.80 18.85
N ASN A 108 4.13 -3.97 19.74
CA ASN A 108 4.18 -4.23 21.19
C ASN A 108 3.53 -5.56 21.58
N LYS A 109 2.47 -5.98 20.87
CA LYS A 109 1.82 -7.27 21.12
C LYS A 109 2.58 -8.45 20.52
N ILE A 110 3.22 -8.27 19.37
CA ILE A 110 3.90 -9.35 18.65
C ILE A 110 5.31 -9.59 19.22
N TYR A 111 6.07 -8.53 19.46
CA TYR A 111 7.49 -8.60 19.81
C TYR A 111 7.79 -8.35 21.29
N GLY A 112 6.83 -7.83 22.06
CA GLY A 112 7.01 -7.54 23.49
C GLY A 112 8.16 -6.56 23.73
N GLU A 113 9.20 -7.01 24.42
CA GLU A 113 10.37 -6.18 24.78
C GLU A 113 11.17 -5.70 23.56
N ASP A 114 11.19 -6.47 22.47
CA ASP A 114 11.91 -6.12 21.24
C ASP A 114 11.13 -5.14 20.34
N ALA A 115 9.91 -4.75 20.72
CA ALA A 115 9.01 -3.96 19.88
C ALA A 115 9.58 -2.58 19.50
N GLU A 116 10.30 -1.92 20.41
CA GLU A 116 10.87 -0.59 20.17
C GLU A 116 11.86 -0.58 19.00
N MET A 117 12.66 -1.65 18.88
CA MET A 117 13.59 -1.82 17.75
C MET A 117 12.84 -1.88 16.42
N TRP A 118 11.77 -2.68 16.33
CA TRP A 118 10.99 -2.83 15.11
C TRP A 118 10.18 -1.59 14.75
N ILE A 119 9.62 -0.90 15.75
CA ILE A 119 8.92 0.37 15.56
C ILE A 119 9.88 1.42 14.99
N LYS A 120 11.11 1.47 15.52
CA LYS A 120 12.15 2.36 15.03
C LYS A 120 12.56 2.05 13.58
N ILE A 121 12.69 0.78 13.21
CA ILE A 121 12.95 0.38 11.81
C ILE A 121 11.85 0.88 10.87
N VAL A 122 10.59 0.78 11.28
CA VAL A 122 9.48 1.31 10.47
C VAL A 122 9.56 2.83 10.37
N ASP A 123 9.78 3.52 11.49
CA ASP A 123 9.91 4.98 11.52
C ASP A 123 11.03 5.47 10.60
N GLU A 124 12.24 4.92 10.74
CA GLU A 124 13.39 5.22 9.87
C GLU A 124 13.07 4.91 8.40
N GLY A 125 12.43 3.78 8.10
CA GLY A 125 12.04 3.39 6.75
C GLY A 125 11.01 4.33 6.11
N VAL A 126 10.03 4.84 6.87
CA VAL A 126 9.08 5.85 6.35
C VAL A 126 9.81 7.16 6.03
N HIS A 127 10.73 7.59 6.88
CA HIS A 127 11.51 8.82 6.67
C HIS A 127 12.46 8.71 5.48
N GLU A 128 13.18 7.59 5.37
CA GLU A 128 14.08 7.32 4.23
C GLU A 128 13.30 7.32 2.91
N LEU A 129 12.18 6.61 2.86
CA LEU A 129 11.33 6.58 1.67
C LEU A 129 10.79 7.99 1.35
N PHE A 130 10.38 8.76 2.35
CA PHE A 130 9.93 10.13 2.13
C PHE A 130 11.04 11.03 1.54
N LEU A 131 12.30 10.89 2.00
CA LEU A 131 13.44 11.61 1.45
C LEU A 131 13.67 11.27 -0.03
N GLU A 132 13.53 10.00 -0.43
CA GLU A 132 13.63 9.60 -1.84
C GLU A 132 12.58 10.32 -2.70
N TYR A 133 11.33 10.43 -2.21
CA TYR A 133 10.27 11.13 -2.92
C TYR A 133 10.53 12.64 -3.03
N ILE A 134 11.16 13.26 -2.03
CA ILE A 134 11.61 14.66 -2.11
C ILE A 134 12.64 14.80 -3.23
N VAL A 135 13.67 13.95 -3.24
CA VAL A 135 14.76 14.01 -4.23
C VAL A 135 14.23 13.83 -5.65
N GLN A 136 13.30 12.89 -5.86
CA GLN A 136 12.66 12.66 -7.16
C GLN A 136 11.74 13.81 -7.62
N SER A 137 11.27 14.64 -6.69
CA SER A 137 10.39 15.77 -7.00
C SER A 137 11.17 17.05 -7.33
N LEU A 138 12.49 17.06 -7.16
CA LEU A 138 13.34 18.17 -7.56
C LEU A 138 13.45 18.24 -9.09
N PRO A 139 13.44 19.45 -9.68
CA PRO A 139 13.71 19.59 -11.11
C PRO A 139 15.08 19.02 -11.46
N PRO A 140 15.28 18.45 -12.67
CA PRO A 140 16.59 18.00 -13.11
C PRO A 140 17.59 19.15 -12.97
N PRO A 141 18.84 18.89 -12.54
CA PRO A 141 19.85 19.93 -12.51
C PRO A 141 19.98 20.50 -13.93
N THR A 142 19.71 21.79 -14.09
CA THR A 142 20.09 22.52 -15.29
C THR A 142 21.59 22.42 -15.43
N PHE A 143 22.06 21.53 -16.29
CA PHE A 143 23.44 21.53 -16.76
C PHE A 143 23.65 22.86 -17.48
N VAL A 144 24.36 23.78 -16.81
CA VAL A 144 24.94 24.93 -17.50
C VAL A 144 26.08 24.36 -18.33
N GLU A 145 25.83 24.12 -19.61
CA GLU A 145 26.93 23.82 -20.55
C GLU A 145 27.81 25.06 -20.65
N GLU A 146 28.98 24.96 -20.04
CA GLU A 146 30.06 25.93 -20.15
C GLU A 146 30.67 25.81 -21.56
N GLY A 147 30.38 26.78 -22.42
CA GLY A 147 31.21 27.12 -23.57
C GLY A 147 30.65 26.85 -24.97
N ASN A 148 30.11 27.89 -25.62
CA ASN A 148 30.82 28.52 -26.74
C ASN A 148 30.12 29.81 -27.18
N GLU A 149 30.91 30.88 -27.28
CA GLU A 149 30.53 32.14 -27.91
C GLU A 149 30.12 31.90 -29.38
N VAL A 150 28.91 32.28 -29.75
CA VAL A 150 28.59 32.70 -31.12
C VAL A 150 27.77 33.98 -31.06
N PHE A 151 28.41 35.05 -31.56
CA PHE A 151 27.83 36.36 -31.80
C PHE A 151 26.51 36.28 -32.57
N ALA A 152 25.46 36.87 -32.00
CA ALA A 152 24.36 37.46 -32.76
C ALA A 152 24.06 38.84 -32.19
N LYS A 153 24.55 39.88 -32.87
CA LYS A 153 24.14 41.27 -32.66
C LYS A 153 22.63 41.38 -32.87
N THR A 154 21.92 42.02 -31.96
CA THR A 154 20.82 42.94 -32.31
C THR A 154 20.78 44.05 -31.26
N GLU A 155 20.89 45.28 -31.76
CA GLU A 155 20.85 46.52 -31.00
C GLU A 155 19.45 46.78 -30.46
N ILE A 156 19.32 47.09 -29.17
CA ILE A 156 18.23 47.93 -28.64
C ILE A 156 18.86 48.89 -27.62
N GLY A 157 18.63 50.18 -27.86
CA GLY A 157 19.30 51.29 -27.20
C GLY A 157 19.03 51.43 -25.70
N GLN A 158 20.00 52.05 -25.04
CA GLN A 158 19.83 52.71 -23.75
C GLN A 158 18.88 53.89 -23.92
N ASP A 159 17.72 53.86 -23.25
CA ASP A 159 17.32 54.94 -22.34
C ASP A 159 16.07 54.52 -21.54
N GLY A 160 16.03 54.87 -20.25
CA GLY A 160 14.86 54.64 -19.40
C GLY A 160 15.15 53.80 -18.16
N THR A 161 15.95 54.35 -17.25
CA THR A 161 15.95 54.01 -15.83
C THR A 161 14.52 53.94 -15.29
N LEU A 162 13.99 52.73 -15.10
CA LEU A 162 12.95 52.48 -14.12
C LEU A 162 13.46 51.39 -13.20
N LEU A 163 14.07 51.85 -12.12
CA LEU A 163 14.42 51.07 -10.94
C LEU A 163 13.16 50.28 -10.55
N SER A 164 13.12 48.98 -10.88
CA SER A 164 12.16 48.09 -10.24
C SER A 164 12.59 48.02 -8.78
N ALA A 165 11.87 48.78 -7.95
CA ALA A 165 11.97 48.67 -6.51
C ALA A 165 11.98 47.17 -6.17
N GLY A 166 12.99 46.75 -5.41
CA GLY A 166 13.04 45.41 -4.86
C GLY A 166 11.69 45.14 -4.22
N ASP A 167 11.00 44.13 -4.73
CA ASP A 167 9.72 43.71 -4.20
C ASP A 167 9.92 43.42 -2.72
N GLY A 168 9.32 44.21 -1.83
CA GLY A 168 9.46 44.02 -0.38
C GLY A 168 9.01 42.62 0.08
N LEU A 169 8.37 41.86 -0.81
CA LEU A 169 8.06 40.46 -0.62
C LEU A 169 9.29 39.53 -0.74
N SER A 170 10.34 39.88 -1.50
CA SER A 170 11.54 39.04 -1.58
C SER A 170 12.32 39.03 -0.27
N ASP A 171 12.41 40.19 0.40
CA ASP A 171 13.02 40.30 1.72
C ASP A 171 12.14 39.60 2.79
N PHE A 172 10.81 39.63 2.60
CA PHE A 172 9.87 38.87 3.42
C PHE A 172 10.01 37.35 3.20
N ASP A 173 10.19 36.89 1.96
CA ASP A 173 10.41 35.49 1.62
C ASP A 173 11.74 34.98 2.21
N VAL A 174 12.80 35.81 2.18
CA VAL A 174 14.09 35.52 2.84
C VAL A 174 13.92 35.46 4.36
N TYR A 175 13.23 36.42 4.97
CA TYR A 175 12.94 36.43 6.41
C TYR A 175 12.12 35.21 6.85
N ILE A 176 11.10 34.83 6.07
CA ILE A 176 10.32 33.61 6.30
C ILE A 176 11.22 32.38 6.13
N SER A 177 12.10 32.32 5.12
CA SER A 177 13.03 31.21 4.93
C SER A 177 14.02 31.02 6.10
N GLU A 178 14.47 32.12 6.72
CA GLU A 178 15.33 32.07 7.91
C GLU A 178 14.57 31.58 9.15
N ILE A 179 13.32 31.99 9.34
CA ILE A 179 12.43 31.55 10.44
C ILE A 179 11.95 30.10 10.24
N THR A 180 11.76 29.68 9.00
CA THR A 180 11.24 28.35 8.64
C THR A 180 12.32 27.29 8.51
N SER A 181 13.60 27.62 8.76
CA SER A 181 14.69 26.63 8.79
C SER A 181 14.51 25.53 9.85
N ASP A 182 13.63 25.74 10.84
CA ASP A 182 13.26 24.78 11.89
C ASP A 182 11.89 24.10 11.62
N GLN A 183 11.37 24.17 10.39
CA GLN A 183 10.11 23.52 10.03
C GLN A 183 10.26 22.00 10.01
N LYS A 184 9.48 21.34 10.86
CA LYS A 184 9.23 19.89 10.79
C LYS A 184 8.87 19.48 9.37
N SER A 185 9.31 18.29 8.97
CA SER A 185 8.99 17.78 7.64
C SER A 185 7.47 17.61 7.47
N GLU A 186 7.03 17.56 6.22
CA GLU A 186 5.64 17.27 5.87
C GLU A 186 5.15 15.97 6.53
N LEU A 187 6.02 14.95 6.55
CA LEU A 187 5.82 13.66 7.20
C LEU A 187 5.67 13.80 8.72
N ASP A 188 6.60 14.48 9.38
CA ASP A 188 6.55 14.70 10.83
C ASP A 188 5.25 15.36 11.26
N ARG A 189 4.85 16.42 10.55
CA ARG A 189 3.60 17.13 10.80
C ARG A 189 2.39 16.22 10.62
N TYR A 190 2.40 15.35 9.62
CA TYR A 190 1.35 14.36 9.44
C TYR A 190 1.32 13.32 10.58
N LEU A 191 2.47 12.79 10.99
CA LEU A 191 2.56 11.77 12.04
C LEU A 191 2.16 12.30 13.43
N GLU A 192 2.44 13.57 13.70
CA GLU A 192 2.08 14.24 14.97
C GLU A 192 0.59 14.61 15.08
N GLU A 193 -0.10 14.80 13.94
CA GLU A 193 -1.53 15.09 13.95
C GLU A 193 -2.34 13.93 14.55
N SER A 194 -3.44 14.24 15.22
CA SER A 194 -4.33 13.22 15.76
C SER A 194 -4.84 12.26 14.69
N VAL A 195 -5.00 10.98 15.05
CA VAL A 195 -5.62 9.99 14.17
C VAL A 195 -7.09 10.33 13.91
N LEU A 196 -7.57 10.02 12.70
CA LEU A 196 -8.97 10.21 12.35
C LEU A 196 -9.87 9.14 12.98
N PRO A 197 -11.15 9.45 13.27
CA PRO A 197 -12.11 8.46 13.72
C PRO A 197 -12.28 7.31 12.72
N ARG A 198 -12.46 6.10 13.24
CA ARG A 198 -12.70 4.90 12.42
C ARG A 198 -14.15 4.89 11.93
N VAL A 199 -14.36 5.31 10.69
CA VAL A 199 -15.64 5.16 9.97
C VAL A 199 -15.60 3.94 9.05
N GLN A 200 -16.75 3.30 8.85
CA GLN A 200 -16.87 2.00 8.17
C GLN A 200 -16.55 2.09 6.67
N GLU A 201 -16.89 3.21 6.03
CA GLU A 201 -16.63 3.50 4.62
C GLU A 201 -15.67 4.69 4.51
N PHE A 202 -14.37 4.42 4.59
CA PHE A 202 -13.34 5.45 4.46
C PHE A 202 -12.51 5.22 3.20
N ASP A 203 -12.59 6.16 2.26
CA ASP A 203 -11.73 6.18 1.09
C ASP A 203 -10.39 6.86 1.44
N VAL A 204 -9.38 6.03 1.75
CA VAL A 204 -8.05 6.51 2.11
C VAL A 204 -7.33 7.21 0.96
N LEU A 205 -7.50 6.72 -0.29
CA LEU A 205 -6.90 7.34 -1.47
C LEU A 205 -7.61 8.66 -1.79
N GLY A 206 -8.92 8.72 -1.66
CA GLY A 206 -9.71 9.95 -1.74
C GLY A 206 -9.29 10.99 -0.71
N TRP A 207 -8.99 10.57 0.53
CA TRP A 207 -8.47 11.47 1.56
C TRP A 207 -7.12 12.08 1.17
N TRP A 208 -6.17 11.27 0.68
CA TRP A 208 -4.88 11.78 0.20
C TRP A 208 -5.04 12.71 -1.01
N LYS A 209 -5.96 12.40 -1.93
CA LYS A 209 -6.28 13.26 -3.07
C LYS A 209 -6.76 14.65 -2.62
N LEU A 210 -7.62 14.72 -1.61
CA LEU A 210 -8.14 15.98 -1.06
C LEU A 210 -7.08 16.77 -0.29
N ASN A 211 -6.15 16.08 0.38
CA ASN A 211 -5.12 16.72 1.20
C ASN A 211 -3.80 16.99 0.46
N ARG A 212 -3.76 16.79 -0.86
CA ARG A 212 -2.56 16.99 -1.70
C ARG A 212 -1.96 18.39 -1.60
N LEU A 213 -2.76 19.43 -1.35
CA LEU A 213 -2.24 20.79 -1.15
C LEU A 213 -1.53 20.96 0.20
N LYS A 214 -2.02 20.26 1.23
CA LYS A 214 -1.43 20.24 2.58
C LYS A 214 -0.21 19.32 2.62
N TYR A 215 -0.21 18.27 1.82
CA TYR A 215 0.79 17.22 1.80
C TYR A 215 1.18 16.84 0.36
N PRO A 216 1.93 17.69 -0.37
CA PRO A 216 2.22 17.46 -1.79
C PRO A 216 3.07 16.21 -2.05
N THR A 217 4.12 16.00 -1.27
CA THR A 217 5.06 14.89 -1.50
C THR A 217 4.54 13.61 -0.86
N LEU A 218 4.01 13.70 0.37
CA LEU A 218 3.50 12.57 1.12
C LEU A 218 2.22 12.01 0.49
N SER A 219 1.35 12.83 -0.12
CA SER A 219 0.18 12.30 -0.85
C SER A 219 0.58 11.46 -2.05
N LYS A 220 1.68 11.80 -2.73
CA LYS A 220 2.22 11.00 -3.84
C LYS A 220 2.74 9.66 -3.32
N MET A 221 3.60 9.70 -2.30
CA MET A 221 4.13 8.52 -1.63
C MET A 221 3.01 7.61 -1.10
N ALA A 222 2.02 8.16 -0.40
CA ALA A 222 0.90 7.42 0.12
C ALA A 222 0.05 6.78 -0.98
N SER A 223 -0.18 7.49 -2.09
CA SER A 223 -0.92 6.94 -3.23
C SER A 223 -0.20 5.74 -3.84
N ASP A 224 1.11 5.83 -4.02
CA ASP A 224 1.92 4.76 -4.60
C ASP A 224 1.96 3.52 -3.69
N ILE A 225 2.09 3.72 -2.37
CA ILE A 225 2.15 2.63 -1.37
C ILE A 225 0.78 1.98 -1.15
N LEU A 226 -0.27 2.76 -0.98
CA LEU A 226 -1.61 2.25 -0.69
C LEU A 226 -2.24 1.53 -1.88
N SER A 227 -1.81 1.87 -3.10
CA SER A 227 -2.27 1.25 -4.34
C SER A 227 -1.58 -0.08 -4.67
N ILE A 228 -0.59 -0.51 -3.87
CA ILE A 228 0.07 -1.81 -4.07
C ILE A 228 -0.97 -2.92 -3.94
N PRO A 229 -1.20 -3.74 -4.97
CA PRO A 229 -2.13 -4.85 -4.88
C PRO A 229 -1.57 -5.91 -3.92
N VAL A 230 -2.37 -6.28 -2.93
CA VAL A 230 -1.98 -7.23 -1.89
C VAL A 230 -1.91 -8.67 -2.41
N SER A 231 -2.70 -8.98 -3.42
CA SER A 231 -2.79 -10.32 -4.01
C SER A 231 -2.64 -10.22 -5.52
N THR A 232 -1.81 -11.10 -6.09
CA THR A 232 -1.76 -11.33 -7.54
C THR A 232 -2.92 -12.22 -8.02
N VAL A 233 -3.60 -12.88 -7.08
CA VAL A 233 -4.72 -13.78 -7.35
C VAL A 233 -6.02 -13.02 -7.13
N ALA A 234 -6.90 -13.05 -8.13
CA ALA A 234 -8.23 -12.45 -8.05
C ALA A 234 -9.06 -13.11 -6.93
N PRO A 235 -9.98 -12.35 -6.28
CA PRO A 235 -10.90 -12.86 -5.26
C PRO A 235 -11.49 -14.24 -5.54
N ASP A 236 -12.01 -14.41 -6.76
CA ASP A 236 -12.70 -15.63 -7.21
C ASP A 236 -11.78 -16.84 -7.42
N SER A 237 -10.47 -16.65 -7.27
CA SER A 237 -9.43 -17.64 -7.54
C SER A 237 -8.62 -18.00 -6.29
N VAL A 238 -8.83 -17.34 -5.15
CA VAL A 238 -8.09 -17.61 -3.90
C VAL A 238 -8.39 -19.01 -3.33
N PHE A 239 -9.60 -19.52 -3.55
CA PHE A 239 -10.04 -20.83 -3.08
C PHE A 239 -10.31 -21.84 -4.21
N ASP A 240 -9.93 -21.53 -5.45
CA ASP A 240 -10.27 -22.33 -6.65
C ASP A 240 -11.74 -22.80 -6.67
N THR A 241 -12.65 -21.95 -6.18
CA THR A 241 -14.09 -22.27 -6.09
C THR A 241 -14.77 -22.27 -7.45
N SER A 242 -14.14 -21.64 -8.46
CA SER A 242 -14.59 -21.65 -9.84
C SER A 242 -13.63 -22.46 -10.70
N SER A 243 -14.13 -23.50 -11.38
CA SER A 243 -13.36 -24.15 -12.43
C SER A 243 -13.14 -23.16 -13.57
N LYS A 244 -11.96 -22.56 -13.69
CA LYS A 244 -11.53 -21.82 -14.88
C LYS A 244 -11.34 -22.81 -16.03
N LYS A 245 -12.45 -23.32 -16.58
CA LYS A 245 -12.41 -24.05 -17.86
C LYS A 245 -12.16 -23.02 -18.95
N MET A 246 -10.94 -23.02 -19.46
CA MET A 246 -10.64 -22.36 -20.73
C MET A 246 -11.51 -23.04 -21.78
N ASP A 247 -12.51 -22.33 -22.30
CA ASP A 247 -13.37 -22.87 -23.35
C ASP A 247 -12.50 -23.17 -24.58
N SER A 248 -12.87 -24.20 -25.34
CA SER A 248 -12.23 -24.63 -26.59
C SER A 248 -11.88 -23.46 -27.52
N TYR A 249 -12.73 -22.44 -27.56
CA TYR A 249 -12.52 -21.20 -28.29
C TYR A 249 -11.29 -20.40 -27.78
N GLN A 250 -11.14 -20.25 -26.46
CA GLN A 250 -10.02 -19.54 -25.84
C GLN A 250 -8.69 -20.27 -26.02
N SER A 251 -8.70 -21.62 -25.99
CA SER A 251 -7.50 -22.43 -26.28
C SER A 251 -7.06 -22.39 -27.75
N SER A 252 -7.91 -21.94 -28.66
CA SER A 252 -7.57 -21.80 -30.09
C SER A 252 -6.96 -20.44 -30.47
N LEU A 253 -7.02 -19.47 -29.56
CA LEU A 253 -6.54 -18.12 -29.80
C LEU A 253 -5.00 -18.05 -29.68
N ARG A 254 -4.41 -17.14 -30.47
CA ARG A 254 -2.99 -16.81 -30.30
C ARG A 254 -2.78 -16.08 -28.97
N PRO A 255 -1.65 -16.29 -28.27
CA PRO A 255 -1.38 -15.65 -26.97
C PRO A 255 -1.62 -14.14 -26.96
N LEU A 256 -1.15 -13.43 -27.99
CA LEU A 256 -1.34 -11.99 -28.14
C LEU A 256 -2.81 -11.57 -28.21
N MET A 257 -3.64 -12.34 -28.91
CA MET A 257 -5.07 -12.03 -29.05
C MET A 257 -5.82 -12.34 -27.77
N PHE A 258 -5.41 -13.40 -27.07
CA PHE A 258 -5.95 -13.73 -25.76
C PHE A 258 -5.61 -12.64 -24.73
N GLU A 259 -4.35 -12.20 -24.66
CA GLU A 259 -3.92 -11.09 -23.81
C GLU A 259 -4.70 -9.81 -24.13
N ALA A 260 -4.80 -9.42 -25.41
CA ALA A 260 -5.57 -8.25 -25.81
C ALA A 260 -7.06 -8.34 -25.40
N LEU A 261 -7.68 -9.52 -25.48
CA LEU A 261 -9.06 -9.72 -25.04
C LEU A 261 -9.22 -9.63 -23.52
N ILE A 262 -8.26 -10.17 -22.75
CA ILE A 262 -8.26 -10.05 -21.29
C ILE A 262 -8.09 -8.59 -20.88
N CYS A 263 -7.11 -7.88 -21.44
CA CYS A 263 -6.89 -6.46 -21.19
C CYS A 263 -8.10 -5.60 -21.60
N ALA A 264 -8.70 -5.86 -22.77
CA ALA A 264 -9.88 -5.14 -23.23
C ALA A 264 -11.10 -5.39 -22.33
N LYS A 265 -11.29 -6.63 -21.87
CA LYS A 265 -12.35 -6.96 -20.90
C LYS A 265 -12.17 -6.17 -19.60
N ASP A 266 -10.95 -6.14 -19.07
CA ASP A 266 -10.62 -5.42 -17.84
C ASP A 266 -10.87 -3.91 -18.01
N TRP A 267 -10.35 -3.29 -19.07
CA TRP A 267 -10.59 -1.88 -19.38
C TRP A 267 -12.08 -1.52 -19.55
N LEU A 268 -12.86 -2.36 -20.24
CA LEU A 268 -14.28 -2.10 -20.47
C LEU A 268 -15.13 -2.22 -19.19
N GLN A 269 -14.72 -3.06 -18.23
CA GLN A 269 -15.42 -3.20 -16.96
C GLN A 269 -15.32 -1.93 -16.09
N TYR A 270 -14.20 -1.20 -16.18
CA TYR A 270 -13.95 -0.02 -15.35
C TYR A 270 -14.25 1.32 -16.04
N GLY A 271 -14.39 1.34 -17.38
CA GLY A 271 -14.71 2.57 -18.11
C GLY A 271 -16.12 3.12 -17.85
N SER A 272 -17.09 2.34 -17.36
CA SER A 272 -18.51 2.75 -17.38
C SER A 272 -19.00 3.59 -16.20
N SER A 273 -18.18 3.87 -15.18
CA SER A 273 -18.62 4.69 -14.04
C SER A 273 -18.76 6.19 -14.38
N GLU A 274 -18.19 6.66 -15.49
CA GLU A 274 -18.31 8.06 -15.95
C GLU A 274 -18.38 8.16 -17.48
N PHE A 275 -19.30 7.45 -18.14
CA PHE A 275 -19.74 7.89 -19.46
C PHE A 275 -21.14 8.48 -19.34
N SER A 276 -21.15 9.81 -19.27
CA SER A 276 -22.29 10.66 -19.62
C SER A 276 -23.00 10.11 -20.86
N ASN A 277 -24.34 10.10 -20.83
CA ASN A 277 -25.26 9.58 -21.85
C ASN A 277 -25.13 10.28 -23.22
N ALA A 278 -23.98 10.16 -23.88
CA ALA A 278 -23.82 10.56 -25.27
C ALA A 278 -24.05 9.33 -26.15
N ILE A 279 -25.28 9.20 -26.63
CA ILE A 279 -25.65 8.26 -27.68
C ILE A 279 -24.84 8.62 -28.94
N VAL A 280 -23.76 7.89 -29.20
CA VAL A 280 -23.11 7.93 -30.51
C VAL A 280 -23.88 7.01 -31.43
N LYS A 281 -24.69 7.60 -32.32
CA LYS A 281 -25.23 6.90 -33.49
C LYS A 281 -24.05 6.56 -34.40
N MET A 282 -23.76 5.27 -34.56
CA MET A 282 -22.97 4.81 -35.71
C MET A 282 -23.92 4.66 -36.90
N GLU A 283 -23.72 5.50 -37.91
CA GLU A 283 -24.19 5.24 -39.26
C GLU A 283 -23.15 4.39 -39.98
N PHE A 284 -23.56 3.20 -40.42
CA PHE A 284 -23.06 2.54 -41.63
C PHE A 284 -24.24 1.86 -42.31
#